data_AF-A0A540UKV8-F1
#
_entry.id   AF-A0A540UKV8-F1
#
_cell.length_a   1.000
_cell.length_b   1.000
_cell.length_c   1.000
_cell.angle_alpha   90.00
_cell.angle_beta   90.00
_cell.angle_gamma   90.00
#
_symmetry.space_group_name_H-M   'P 1'
#
loop_
_entity.id
_entity.type
_entity.pdbx_description
1 polymer ?
#
loop_
_entity_poly.entity_id
_entity_poly.type
_entity_poly.pdbx_seq_one_letter_code
_entity_poly.pdbx_strand_id
1 'polypeptide(L)'
;LEYVIADSQSLHNAQLQAYYMAQVACGIRPKTNFFISKSGVRTGKGLRHIALSGLFKKIDVELDTLKSNGFEALQAWAMFSGGEMALATEQGDIQGLAMERVLKIIATERTHVARSIGQNQSLVSLSSVLCIDTNRTVALSDEMNGRKILIQYQDRPDGETDFE
;
A
#
# COMPACT_ATOMS: atom_id res chain seq x y z
N LEU A 1 -6.68 -17.84 6.90
CA LEU A 1 -5.84 -17.29 5.81
C LEU A 1 -5.59 -18.31 4.72
N GLU A 2 -5.25 -19.56 5.06
CA GLU A 2 -4.97 -20.61 4.06
C GLU A 2 -6.07 -20.80 3.01
N TYR A 3 -7.34 -20.69 3.39
CA TYR A 3 -8.48 -20.85 2.46
C TYR A 3 -8.73 -19.69 1.49
N VAL A 4 -8.02 -18.56 1.63
CA VAL A 4 -8.24 -17.36 0.79
C VAL A 4 -6.97 -16.88 0.09
N ILE A 5 -5.81 -17.46 0.41
CA ILE A 5 -4.51 -17.06 -0.13
C ILE A 5 -4.07 -18.05 -1.21
N ALA A 6 -3.56 -17.55 -2.33
CA ALA A 6 -3.32 -18.35 -3.53
C ALA A 6 -2.29 -19.47 -3.32
N ASP A 7 -1.28 -19.22 -2.50
CA ASP A 7 -0.12 -20.08 -2.35
C ASP A 7 0.60 -19.86 -1.01
N SER A 8 1.51 -20.76 -0.66
CA SER A 8 2.26 -20.72 0.62
C SER A 8 3.19 -19.50 0.74
N GLN A 9 3.74 -19.00 -0.37
CA GLN A 9 4.59 -17.81 -0.38
C GLN A 9 3.75 -16.56 -0.13
N SER A 10 2.58 -16.46 -0.75
CA SER A 10 1.60 -15.40 -0.48
C SER A 10 1.10 -15.46 0.97
N LEU A 11 0.95 -16.65 1.56
CA LEU A 11 0.55 -16.81 2.97
C LEU A 11 1.64 -16.29 3.90
N HIS A 12 2.88 -16.68 3.64
CA HIS A 12 4.04 -16.16 4.35
C HIS A 12 4.12 -14.63 4.24
N ASN A 13 3.94 -14.07 3.05
CA ASN A 13 3.95 -12.63 2.82
C ASN A 13 2.80 -11.90 3.54
N ALA A 14 1.61 -12.51 3.61
CA ALA A 14 0.47 -11.98 4.35
C ALA A 14 0.73 -11.96 5.87
N GLN A 15 1.39 -12.98 6.42
CA GLN A 15 1.81 -12.96 7.82
C GLN A 15 2.91 -11.91 8.04
N LEU A 16 3.90 -11.88 7.16
CA LEU A 16 5.03 -10.96 7.21
C LEU A 16 4.59 -9.49 7.23
N GLN A 17 3.56 -9.13 6.47
CA GLN A 17 3.06 -7.75 6.41
C GLN A 17 2.72 -7.17 7.78
N ALA A 18 1.99 -7.91 8.62
CA ALA A 18 1.60 -7.41 9.95
C ALA A 18 2.82 -7.21 10.86
N TYR A 19 3.74 -8.18 10.88
CA TYR A 19 4.99 -8.09 11.65
C TYR A 19 5.89 -6.95 11.17
N TYR A 20 6.01 -6.79 9.84
CA TYR A 20 6.79 -5.74 9.24
C TYR A 20 6.23 -4.35 9.59
N MET A 21 4.92 -4.18 9.47
CA MET A 21 4.23 -2.94 9.83
C MET A 21 4.43 -2.59 11.31
N ALA A 22 4.31 -3.57 12.20
CA ALA A 22 4.58 -3.37 13.63
C ALA A 22 6.03 -2.93 13.89
N GLN A 23 7.02 -3.58 13.27
CA GLN A 23 8.42 -3.19 13.43
C GLN A 23 8.71 -1.77 12.92
N VAL A 24 8.08 -1.37 11.81
CA VAL A 24 8.22 0.00 11.28
C VAL A 24 7.53 1.01 12.19
N ALA A 25 6.30 0.75 12.63
CA ALA A 25 5.54 1.62 13.53
C ALA A 25 6.25 1.83 14.89
N CYS A 26 6.85 0.77 15.43
CA CYS A 26 7.66 0.84 16.66
C CYS A 26 9.06 1.47 16.45
N GLY A 27 9.43 1.85 15.22
CA GLY A 27 10.75 2.43 14.93
C GLY A 27 11.91 1.44 15.03
N ILE A 28 11.63 0.13 15.11
CA ILE A 28 12.65 -0.93 15.19
C ILE A 28 13.44 -1.02 13.87
N ARG A 29 12.77 -0.73 12.74
CA ARG A 29 13.40 -0.71 11.42
C ARG A 29 12.82 0.39 10.52
N PRO A 30 13.58 0.88 9.53
CA PRO A 30 13.03 1.74 8.50
C PRO A 30 12.12 0.94 7.55
N LYS A 31 11.16 1.64 6.94
CA LYS A 31 10.48 1.15 5.75
C LYS A 31 11.46 1.07 4.57
N THR A 32 11.30 0.01 3.80
CA THR A 32 12.14 -0.43 2.67
C THR A 32 11.31 -1.14 1.61
N ASN A 33 10.14 -1.64 2.00
CA ASN A 33 9.27 -2.48 1.18
C ASN A 33 7.83 -1.97 1.23
N PHE A 34 7.08 -2.28 0.20
CA PHE A 34 5.64 -2.07 0.12
C PHE A 34 4.95 -3.37 -0.29
N PHE A 35 3.68 -3.50 0.09
CA PHE A 35 2.91 -4.71 -0.13
C PHE A 35 1.88 -4.49 -1.24
N ILE A 36 1.75 -5.46 -2.13
CA ILE A 36 0.68 -5.49 -3.12
C ILE A 36 -0.19 -6.71 -2.84
N SER A 37 -1.45 -6.48 -2.52
CA SER A 37 -2.50 -7.50 -2.45
C SER A 37 -3.23 -7.56 -3.80
N LYS A 38 -2.98 -8.61 -4.57
CA LYS A 38 -3.53 -8.79 -5.93
C LYS A 38 -4.54 -9.93 -5.97
N SER A 39 -5.72 -9.67 -6.52
CA SER A 39 -6.77 -10.66 -6.74
C SER A 39 -7.92 -10.09 -7.57
N GLY A 40 -8.85 -10.94 -8.00
CA GLY A 40 -10.19 -10.55 -8.43
C GLY A 40 -11.03 -9.93 -7.30
N VAL A 41 -12.32 -9.75 -7.55
CA VAL A 41 -13.29 -9.20 -6.59
C VAL A 41 -13.73 -10.30 -5.60
N ARG A 42 -14.05 -9.92 -4.35
CA ARG A 42 -14.65 -10.79 -3.32
C ARG A 42 -13.77 -11.96 -2.84
N THR A 43 -12.48 -11.73 -2.67
CA THR A 43 -11.47 -12.75 -2.27
C THR A 43 -11.06 -12.69 -0.78
N GLY A 44 -11.74 -11.88 0.03
CA GLY A 44 -11.39 -11.66 1.44
C GLY A 44 -10.25 -10.64 1.69
N LYS A 45 -9.65 -10.08 0.64
CA LYS A 45 -8.63 -9.00 0.73
C LYS A 45 -9.10 -7.80 1.56
N GLY A 46 -10.33 -7.34 1.32
CA GLY A 46 -10.94 -6.24 2.06
C GLY A 46 -11.10 -6.52 3.56
N LEU A 47 -11.52 -7.73 3.93
CA LEU A 47 -11.64 -8.15 5.35
C LEU A 47 -10.28 -8.08 6.06
N ARG A 48 -9.21 -8.47 5.36
CA ARG A 48 -7.86 -8.37 5.93
C ARG A 48 -7.39 -6.92 6.06
N HIS A 49 -7.72 -6.04 5.12
CA HIS A 49 -7.43 -4.61 5.26
C HIS A 49 -8.20 -3.96 6.41
N ILE A 50 -9.45 -4.37 6.65
CA ILE A 50 -10.23 -3.95 7.83
C ILE A 50 -9.52 -4.39 9.12
N ALA A 51 -9.10 -5.65 9.20
CA ALA A 51 -8.38 -6.16 10.36
C ALA A 51 -7.08 -5.40 10.62
N LEU A 52 -6.26 -5.17 9.59
CA LEU A 52 -5.03 -4.37 9.71
C LEU A 52 -5.31 -2.92 10.12
N SER A 53 -6.37 -2.32 9.60
CA SER A 53 -6.77 -0.94 9.94
C SER A 53 -7.28 -0.80 11.38
N GLY A 54 -7.71 -1.91 12.01
CA GLY A 54 -8.01 -1.95 13.43
C GLY A 54 -6.76 -2.05 14.32
N LEU A 55 -5.63 -2.49 13.76
CA LEU A 55 -4.35 -2.65 14.47
C LEU A 55 -3.40 -1.46 14.27
N PHE A 56 -3.47 -0.81 13.12
CA PHE A 56 -2.56 0.26 12.72
C PHE A 56 -3.34 1.52 12.35
N LYS A 57 -2.77 2.68 12.64
CA LYS A 57 -3.34 3.96 12.20
C LYS A 57 -3.28 4.06 10.68
N LYS A 58 -4.41 3.74 10.05
CA LYS A 58 -4.60 3.76 8.59
C LYS A 58 -4.79 5.17 8.07
N ILE A 59 -4.17 5.45 6.93
CA ILE A 59 -4.47 6.58 6.04
C ILE A 59 -4.79 6.02 4.65
N ASP A 60 -5.79 6.59 4.00
CA ASP A 60 -6.09 6.28 2.59
C ASP A 60 -5.24 7.15 1.68
N VAL A 61 -4.70 6.56 0.61
CA VAL A 61 -3.84 7.27 -0.33
C VAL A 61 -4.27 7.00 -1.77
N GLU A 62 -4.33 8.07 -2.56
CA GLU A 62 -4.56 8.00 -4.00
C GLU A 62 -3.24 8.21 -4.72
N LEU A 63 -2.65 7.13 -5.25
CA LEU A 63 -1.30 7.18 -5.81
C LEU A 63 -1.24 8.06 -7.07
N ASP A 64 -2.34 8.12 -7.81
CA ASP A 64 -2.40 8.89 -9.04
C ASP A 64 -2.25 10.40 -8.79
N THR A 65 -2.84 10.89 -7.70
CA THR A 65 -2.74 12.29 -7.25
C THR A 65 -1.31 12.67 -6.89
N LEU A 66 -0.52 11.72 -6.36
CA LEU A 66 0.89 11.91 -6.00
C LEU A 66 1.83 12.02 -7.21
N LYS A 67 1.41 11.56 -8.40
CA LYS A 67 2.19 11.69 -9.65
C LYS A 67 2.18 13.12 -10.19
N SER A 68 1.14 13.89 -9.83
CA SER A 68 0.96 15.25 -10.33
C SER A 68 1.95 16.22 -9.68
N ASN A 69 2.14 17.39 -10.31
CA ASN A 69 2.85 18.50 -9.71
C ASN A 69 1.84 19.58 -9.33
N GLY A 70 2.03 20.21 -8.18
CA GLY A 70 1.23 21.36 -7.76
C GLY A 70 0.60 21.19 -6.38
N PHE A 71 -0.41 22.01 -6.11
CA PHE A 71 -1.02 22.10 -4.79
C PHE A 71 -1.70 20.78 -4.37
N GLU A 72 -2.37 20.10 -5.30
CA GLU A 72 -3.07 18.85 -5.06
C GLU A 72 -2.12 17.71 -4.64
N ALA A 73 -0.99 17.54 -5.33
CA ALA A 73 0.03 16.59 -4.92
C ALA A 73 0.62 16.95 -3.55
N LEU A 74 0.94 18.23 -3.30
CA LEU A 74 1.47 18.66 -1.99
C LEU A 74 0.51 18.37 -0.84
N GLN A 75 -0.79 18.50 -1.09
CA GLN A 75 -1.86 18.12 -0.15
C GLN A 75 -1.92 16.60 0.05
N ALA A 76 -1.87 15.82 -1.02
CA ALA A 76 -1.88 14.37 -0.95
C ALA A 76 -0.65 13.82 -0.19
N TRP A 77 0.52 14.40 -0.39
CA TRP A 77 1.72 14.08 0.41
C TRP A 77 1.53 14.42 1.89
N ALA A 78 0.81 15.50 2.22
CA ALA A 78 0.58 15.89 3.61
C ALA A 78 -0.21 14.84 4.41
N MET A 79 -1.08 14.08 3.73
CA MET A 79 -1.88 13.01 4.33
C MET A 79 -1.04 11.84 4.86
N PHE A 80 0.21 11.69 4.42
CA PHE A 80 1.12 10.67 4.94
C PHE A 80 1.55 10.89 6.40
N SER A 81 1.42 12.12 6.90
CA SER A 81 1.92 12.46 8.22
C SER A 81 1.18 11.71 9.33
N GLY A 82 1.94 10.98 10.14
CA GLY A 82 1.43 10.31 11.34
C GLY A 82 0.58 9.08 11.09
N GLY A 83 0.62 8.49 9.90
CA GLY A 83 0.05 7.16 9.62
C GLY A 83 1.07 6.04 9.83
N GLU A 84 0.59 4.84 10.12
CA GLU A 84 1.39 3.60 10.22
C GLU A 84 1.13 2.68 9.01
N MET A 85 -0.08 2.75 8.46
CA MET A 85 -0.51 2.03 7.26
C MET A 85 -1.01 3.02 6.22
N ALA A 86 -0.37 3.07 5.05
CA ALA A 86 -0.92 3.78 3.89
C ALA A 86 -1.62 2.77 2.98
N LEU A 87 -2.94 2.89 2.83
CA LEU A 87 -3.74 1.98 2.03
C LEU A 87 -4.16 2.67 0.72
N ALA A 88 -3.74 2.09 -0.41
CA ALA A 88 -4.16 2.51 -1.73
C ALA A 88 -5.16 1.46 -2.27
N THR A 89 -6.44 1.79 -2.30
CA THR A 89 -7.50 0.97 -2.93
C THR A 89 -7.85 1.53 -4.30
N GLU A 90 -8.45 0.70 -5.15
CA GLU A 90 -9.06 1.15 -6.43
C GLU A 90 -8.08 1.87 -7.38
N GLN A 91 -6.79 1.53 -7.29
CA GLN A 91 -5.78 2.15 -8.13
C GLN A 91 -5.88 1.63 -9.57
N GLY A 92 -5.62 2.52 -10.53
CA GLY A 92 -5.37 2.15 -11.92
C GLY A 92 -4.17 1.22 -12.07
N ASP A 93 -3.72 0.99 -13.31
CA ASP A 93 -2.57 0.13 -13.56
C ASP A 93 -1.32 0.67 -12.84
N ILE A 94 -0.66 -0.18 -12.05
CA ILE A 94 0.54 0.16 -11.30
C ILE A 94 1.75 -0.07 -12.21
N GLN A 95 2.07 0.93 -13.02
CA GLN A 95 3.13 0.86 -14.03
C GLN A 95 3.70 2.24 -14.39
N GLY A 96 4.89 2.22 -14.99
CA GLY A 96 5.53 3.41 -15.57
C GLY A 96 6.37 4.22 -14.58
N LEU A 97 7.31 5.01 -15.14
CA LEU A 97 8.37 5.70 -14.39
C LEU A 97 7.84 6.69 -13.33
N ALA A 98 6.72 7.38 -13.62
CA ALA A 98 6.13 8.32 -12.68
C ALA A 98 5.59 7.61 -11.43
N MET A 99 4.88 6.50 -11.61
CA MET A 99 4.37 5.68 -10.50
C MET A 99 5.53 5.05 -9.72
N GLU A 100 6.53 4.50 -10.41
CA GLU A 100 7.70 3.92 -9.75
C GLU A 100 8.45 4.93 -8.87
N ARG A 101 8.56 6.18 -9.31
CA ARG A 101 9.17 7.25 -8.51
C ARG A 101 8.38 7.50 -7.22
N VAL A 102 7.06 7.60 -7.31
CA VAL A 102 6.17 7.76 -6.14
C VAL A 102 6.35 6.59 -5.18
N LEU A 103 6.29 5.36 -5.69
CA LEU A 103 6.46 4.15 -4.88
C LEU A 103 7.84 4.10 -4.21
N LYS A 104 8.91 4.51 -4.92
CA LYS A 104 10.26 4.57 -4.37
C LYS A 104 10.37 5.57 -3.23
N ILE A 105 9.84 6.79 -3.41
CA ILE A 105 9.80 7.81 -2.36
C ILE A 105 9.09 7.26 -1.12
N ILE A 106 7.87 6.73 -1.29
CA ILE A 106 7.10 6.16 -0.19
C ILE A 106 7.83 4.99 0.46
N ALA A 107 8.53 4.14 -0.29
CA ALA A 107 9.25 3.00 0.27
C ALA A 107 10.52 3.40 1.03
N THR A 108 11.27 4.43 0.60
CA THR A 108 12.63 4.67 1.11
C THR A 108 12.87 6.00 1.82
N GLU A 109 12.13 7.06 1.50
CA GLU A 109 12.42 8.39 2.06
C GLU A 109 11.77 8.60 3.44
N ARG A 110 12.47 9.25 4.37
CA ARG A 110 11.92 9.50 5.72
C ARG A 110 10.96 10.69 5.77
N THR A 111 11.15 11.62 4.86
CA THR A 111 10.40 12.87 4.80
C THR A 111 10.19 13.28 3.35
N HIS A 112 9.10 13.98 3.07
CA HIS A 112 8.84 14.58 1.76
C HIS A 112 8.28 15.98 1.91
N VAL A 113 8.45 16.81 0.88
CA VAL A 113 7.85 18.14 0.84
C VAL A 113 6.34 18.01 0.65
N ALA A 114 5.59 18.67 1.50
CA ALA A 114 4.14 18.70 1.45
C ALA A 114 3.61 20.06 1.89
N ARG A 115 2.30 20.26 1.72
CA ARG A 115 1.62 21.48 2.15
C ARG A 115 0.20 21.13 2.55
N SER A 116 -0.24 21.63 3.69
CA SER A 116 -1.64 21.57 4.15
C SER A 116 -2.39 22.87 3.83
N ILE A 117 -3.72 22.82 3.77
CA ILE A 117 -4.56 23.98 3.41
C ILE A 117 -4.31 25.09 4.42
N GLY A 118 -4.05 26.30 3.91
CA GLY A 118 -3.77 27.47 4.75
C GLY A 118 -2.39 27.47 5.43
N GLN A 119 -1.53 26.48 5.14
CA GLN A 119 -0.17 26.41 5.69
C GLN A 119 0.90 26.65 4.61
N ASN A 120 2.12 26.95 5.06
CA ASN A 120 3.30 26.98 4.19
C ASN A 120 3.75 25.55 3.85
N GLN A 121 4.62 25.43 2.85
CA GLN A 121 5.29 24.16 2.57
C GLN A 121 6.13 23.75 3.79
N SER A 122 6.08 22.47 4.11
CA SER A 122 6.85 21.87 5.19
C SER A 122 7.26 20.45 4.82
N LEU A 123 8.15 19.86 5.62
CA LEU A 123 8.47 18.44 5.51
C LEU A 123 7.47 17.64 6.34
N VAL A 124 6.88 16.62 5.74
CA VAL A 124 6.07 15.63 6.45
C VAL A 124 6.85 14.34 6.60
N SER A 125 6.62 13.62 7.70
CA SER A 125 7.21 12.31 7.90
C SER A 125 6.47 11.28 7.06
N LEU A 126 7.22 10.50 6.30
CA LEU A 126 6.72 9.31 5.63
C LEU A 126 7.03 8.12 6.53
N SER A 127 6.17 7.84 7.51
CA SER A 127 6.35 6.73 8.45
C SER A 127 5.56 5.48 8.07
N SER A 128 4.53 5.62 7.23
CA SER A 128 3.59 4.55 6.93
C SER A 128 4.15 3.52 5.97
N VAL A 129 3.80 2.24 6.18
CA VAL A 129 4.05 1.18 5.21
C VAL A 129 2.94 1.22 4.15
N LEU A 130 3.33 1.28 2.87
CA LEU A 130 2.40 1.27 1.75
C LEU A 130 1.84 -0.13 1.49
N CYS A 131 0.53 -0.19 1.40
CA CYS A 131 -0.27 -1.38 1.11
C CYS A 131 -1.16 -1.03 -0.08
N ILE A 132 -0.96 -1.70 -1.20
CA ILE A 132 -1.74 -1.51 -2.43
C ILE A 132 -2.71 -2.67 -2.57
N ASP A 133 -3.99 -2.37 -2.59
CA ASP A 133 -5.05 -3.26 -3.00
C ASP A 133 -5.35 -3.00 -4.48
N THR A 134 -5.14 -4.00 -5.33
CA THR A 134 -5.50 -3.86 -6.75
C THR A 134 -5.96 -5.17 -7.39
N ASN A 135 -6.86 -5.05 -8.37
CA ASN A 135 -7.19 -6.10 -9.33
C ASN A 135 -6.56 -5.82 -10.72
N ARG A 136 -5.81 -4.73 -10.85
CA ARG A 136 -5.25 -4.22 -12.10
C ARG A 136 -3.87 -4.80 -12.41
N THR A 137 -3.33 -4.40 -13.56
CA THR A 137 -1.98 -4.76 -13.97
C THR A 137 -0.95 -4.12 -13.04
N VAL A 138 0.09 -4.88 -12.70
CA VAL A 138 1.25 -4.41 -11.93
C VAL A 138 2.49 -4.77 -12.73
N ALA A 139 3.12 -3.78 -13.33
CA ALA A 139 4.29 -3.94 -14.18
C ALA A 139 5.36 -2.93 -13.74
N LEU A 140 6.31 -3.41 -12.94
CA LEU A 140 7.38 -2.62 -12.33
C LEU A 140 8.74 -3.10 -12.84
N SER A 141 9.71 -2.17 -12.89
CA SER A 141 11.12 -2.46 -13.14
C SER A 141 11.71 -3.43 -12.13
N ASP A 142 12.83 -4.08 -12.49
CA ASP A 142 13.54 -5.01 -11.60
C ASP A 142 13.95 -4.37 -10.27
N GLU A 143 14.38 -3.11 -10.32
CA GLU A 143 14.73 -2.33 -9.13
C GLU A 143 13.53 -2.22 -8.17
N MET A 144 12.34 -1.99 -8.71
CA MET A 144 11.12 -1.85 -7.92
C MET A 144 10.55 -3.20 -7.50
N ASN A 145 10.73 -4.25 -8.29
CA ASN A 145 10.37 -5.61 -7.91
C ASN A 145 11.14 -6.08 -6.67
N GLY A 146 12.39 -5.64 -6.47
CA GLY A 146 13.16 -5.91 -5.24
C GLY A 146 12.56 -5.27 -3.96
N ARG A 147 11.64 -4.31 -4.10
CA ARG A 147 10.98 -3.63 -2.97
C ARG A 147 9.54 -4.08 -2.76
N LYS A 148 8.90 -4.60 -3.81
CA LYS A 148 7.53 -5.13 -3.79
C LYS A 148 7.48 -6.48 -3.08
N ILE A 149 6.55 -6.63 -2.15
CA ILE A 149 6.14 -7.92 -1.61
C ILE A 149 4.73 -8.22 -2.12
N LEU A 150 4.56 -9.32 -2.86
CA LEU A 150 3.29 -9.70 -3.47
C LEU A 150 2.52 -10.68 -2.57
N ILE A 151 1.23 -10.42 -2.39
CA ILE A 151 0.28 -11.31 -1.74
C ILE A 151 -0.82 -11.59 -2.76
N GLN A 152 -0.86 -12.80 -3.32
CA GLN A 152 -1.94 -13.25 -4.17
C GLN A 152 -3.03 -13.91 -3.34
N TYR A 153 -4.29 -13.52 -3.58
CA TYR A 153 -5.44 -14.23 -3.02
C TYR A 153 -5.99 -15.19 -4.05
N GLN A 154 -6.63 -16.26 -3.59
CA GLN A 154 -7.42 -17.12 -4.46
C GLN A 154 -8.60 -16.31 -4.98
N ASP A 155 -8.88 -16.46 -6.27
CA ASP A 155 -10.14 -15.98 -6.81
C ASP A 155 -11.29 -16.82 -6.26
N ARG A 156 -12.48 -16.23 -6.25
CA ARG A 156 -13.71 -16.92 -5.88
C ARG A 156 -13.85 -18.19 -6.75
N PRO A 157 -14.14 -19.37 -6.17
CA PRO A 157 -14.45 -20.55 -6.96
C PRO A 157 -15.58 -20.28 -7.95
N ASP A 158 -15.47 -20.86 -9.16
CA ASP A 158 -16.50 -20.74 -10.18
C ASP A 158 -17.83 -21.32 -9.66
N GLY A 159 -18.88 -20.49 -9.64
CA GLY A 159 -20.24 -20.90 -9.27
C GLY A 159 -20.69 -20.54 -7.85
N GLU A 160 -19.82 -19.96 -7.01
CA GLU A 160 -20.20 -19.50 -5.68
C GLU A 160 -21.09 -18.23 -5.77
N THR A 161 -22.24 -18.21 -5.08
CA THR A 161 -23.28 -17.15 -5.20
C THR A 161 -23.29 -16.21 -4.00
N ASP A 162 -23.94 -15.05 -4.10
CA ASP A 162 -23.99 -14.04 -3.00
C ASP A 162 -24.77 -14.52 -1.75
N PHE A 163 -25.31 -15.74 -1.77
CA PHE A 163 -26.09 -16.35 -0.70
C PHE A 163 -25.33 -17.40 0.13
N GLU A 164 -24.06 -17.67 -0.21
CA GLU A 164 -23.09 -18.39 0.63
C GLU A 164 -22.04 -17.42 1.16
#